data_AF-A0A378BYS6-F1
#
_entry.id   AF-A0A378BYS6-F1
#
_cell.length_a   1.000
_cell.length_b   1.000
_cell.length_c   1.000
_cell.angle_alpha   90.00
_cell.angle_beta   90.00
_cell.angle_gamma   90.00
#
_symmetry.space_group_name_H-M   'P 1'
#
loop_
_entity.id
_entity.type
_entity.pdbx_description
1 polymer ?
#
loop_
_entity_poly.entity_id
_entity_poly.type
_entity_poly.pdbx_seq_one_letter_code
_entity_poly.pdbx_strand_id
1 'polypeptide(L)'
;MNEQANKILIDLLQRAASGVDAAVSFSQAQVPDIIRQLMVWKAAAYGMRILFMSLFLLGCILLFRRALKWHESYDDETLGFFSLLSSALTGSLLVVGILVNISNLVQLWLAPKIWLIEYTAELLKG
;
A
#
# COMPACT_ATOMS: atom_id res chain seq x y z
N MET A 1 -39.78 -25.34 39.68
CA MET A 1 -38.32 -25.22 39.41
C MET A 1 -37.98 -25.26 37.92
N ASN A 2 -38.69 -26.03 37.08
CA ASN A 2 -38.39 -26.13 35.63
C ASN A 2 -38.80 -24.88 34.81
N GLU A 3 -39.92 -24.24 35.16
CA GLU A 3 -40.40 -23.04 34.45
C GLU A 3 -39.47 -21.84 34.61
N GLN A 4 -38.90 -21.65 35.79
CA GLN A 4 -38.01 -20.52 36.08
C GLN A 4 -36.66 -20.67 35.35
N ALA A 5 -36.15 -21.91 35.26
CA ALA A 5 -34.98 -22.24 34.45
C ALA A 5 -35.24 -22.05 32.96
N ASN A 6 -36.39 -22.51 32.43
CA ASN A 6 -36.80 -22.25 31.03
C ASN A 6 -36.92 -20.75 30.74
N LYS A 7 -37.46 -19.96 31.68
CA LYS A 7 -37.60 -18.51 31.54
C LYS A 7 -36.24 -17.81 31.48
N ILE A 8 -35.28 -18.23 32.31
CA ILE A 8 -33.90 -17.72 32.28
C ILE A 8 -33.20 -18.12 30.98
N LEU A 9 -33.42 -19.34 30.49
CA LEU A 9 -32.81 -19.83 29.25
C LEU A 9 -33.34 -19.07 28.03
N ILE A 10 -34.65 -18.76 28.01
CA ILE A 10 -35.28 -17.92 27.00
C ILE A 10 -34.75 -16.48 27.07
N ASP A 11 -34.60 -15.89 28.26
CA ASP A 11 -34.05 -14.53 28.41
C ASP A 11 -32.58 -14.45 27.96
N LEU A 12 -31.77 -15.48 28.27
CA LEU A 12 -30.38 -15.58 27.80
C LEU A 12 -30.30 -15.75 26.28
N LEU A 13 -31.14 -16.59 25.68
CA LEU A 13 -31.21 -16.74 24.23
C LEU A 13 -31.63 -15.44 23.56
N GLN A 14 -32.58 -14.70 24.14
CA GLN A 14 -33.08 -13.46 23.58
C GLN A 14 -32.06 -12.32 23.72
N ARG A 15 -31.33 -12.26 24.83
CA ARG A 15 -30.18 -11.36 25.01
C ARG A 15 -29.03 -11.72 24.07
N ALA A 16 -28.75 -13.01 23.87
CA ALA A 16 -27.73 -13.46 22.93
C ALA A 16 -28.09 -13.10 21.49
N ALA A 17 -29.34 -13.35 21.07
CA ALA A 17 -29.85 -12.95 19.75
C ALA A 17 -29.77 -11.42 19.57
N SER A 18 -30.20 -10.66 20.57
CA SER A 18 -30.12 -9.19 20.56
C SER A 18 -28.66 -8.69 20.51
N GLY A 19 -27.75 -9.39 21.20
CA GLY A 19 -26.32 -9.11 21.17
C GLY A 19 -25.68 -9.41 19.81
N VAL A 20 -26.12 -10.47 19.13
CA VAL A 20 -25.70 -10.81 17.76
C VAL A 20 -26.18 -9.73 16.79
N ASP A 21 -27.45 -9.32 16.86
CA ASP A 21 -27.99 -8.26 16.00
C ASP A 21 -27.27 -6.92 16.25
N ALA A 22 -26.93 -6.62 17.50
CA ALA A 22 -26.13 -5.45 17.88
C ALA A 22 -24.69 -5.53 17.33
N ALA A 23 -24.06 -6.70 17.36
CA ALA A 23 -22.72 -6.90 16.80
C ALA A 23 -22.70 -6.80 15.27
N VAL A 24 -23.73 -7.31 14.59
CA VAL A 24 -23.88 -7.20 13.14
C VAL A 24 -24.11 -5.75 12.73
N SER A 25 -25.02 -5.04 13.38
CA SER A 25 -25.28 -3.63 13.10
C SER A 25 -24.06 -2.74 13.42
N PHE A 26 -23.33 -3.03 14.49
CA PHE A 26 -22.05 -2.38 14.80
C PHE A 26 -21.01 -2.61 13.70
N SER A 27 -20.85 -3.85 13.24
CA SER A 27 -19.90 -4.19 12.17
C SER A 27 -20.28 -3.48 10.86
N GLN A 28 -21.57 -3.48 10.50
CA GLN A 28 -22.07 -2.77 9.33
C GLN A 28 -21.85 -1.25 9.42
N ALA A 29 -21.92 -0.68 10.61
CA ALA A 29 -21.67 0.75 10.83
C ALA A 29 -20.17 1.12 10.75
N GLN A 30 -19.27 0.24 11.20
CA GLN A 30 -17.83 0.54 11.26
C GLN A 30 -17.05 0.13 10.01
N VAL A 31 -17.47 -0.92 9.30
CA VAL A 31 -16.79 -1.40 8.08
C VAL A 31 -16.58 -0.28 7.05
N PRO A 32 -17.56 0.58 6.73
CA PRO A 32 -17.36 1.66 5.78
C PRO A 32 -16.29 2.66 6.21
N ASP A 33 -16.21 2.96 7.50
CA ASP A 33 -15.24 3.92 8.05
C ASP A 33 -13.82 3.35 8.02
N ILE A 34 -13.66 2.09 8.41
CA ILE A 34 -12.37 1.38 8.36
C ILE A 34 -11.86 1.30 6.92
N ILE A 35 -12.74 0.99 5.95
CA ILE A 35 -12.39 0.97 4.53
C ILE A 35 -11.91 2.35 4.07
N ARG A 36 -12.60 3.43 4.47
CA ARG A 36 -12.19 4.79 4.15
C ARG A 36 -10.83 5.12 4.75
N GLN A 37 -10.60 4.78 6.01
CA GLN A 37 -9.32 4.99 6.69
C GLN A 37 -8.19 4.22 6.00
N LEU A 38 -8.43 2.97 5.61
CA LEU A 38 -7.49 2.14 4.86
C LEU A 38 -7.14 2.78 3.50
N MET A 39 -8.15 3.23 2.75
CA MET A 39 -7.92 3.87 1.46
C MET A 39 -7.09 5.16 1.59
N VAL A 40 -7.41 6.02 2.56
CA VAL A 40 -6.63 7.25 2.81
C VAL A 40 -5.19 6.92 3.22
N TRP A 41 -5.01 5.93 4.10
CA TRP A 41 -3.69 5.47 4.50
C TRP A 41 -2.88 4.95 3.31
N LYS A 42 -3.49 4.15 2.43
CA LYS A 42 -2.82 3.58 1.27
C LYS A 42 -2.50 4.63 0.22
N ALA A 43 -3.38 5.60 0.01
CA ALA A 43 -3.09 6.77 -0.82
C ALA A 43 -1.85 7.53 -0.32
N ALA A 44 -1.80 7.82 0.98
CA ALA A 44 -0.65 8.47 1.60
C ALA A 44 0.62 7.63 1.50
N ALA A 45 0.54 6.31 1.71
CA ALA A 45 1.67 5.40 1.61
C ALA A 45 2.24 5.32 0.19
N TYR A 46 1.38 5.20 -0.84
CA TYR A 46 1.82 5.22 -2.24
C TYR A 46 2.42 6.58 -2.61
N GLY A 47 1.79 7.68 -2.20
CA GLY A 47 2.32 9.03 -2.41
C GLY A 47 3.70 9.23 -1.78
N MET A 48 3.88 8.78 -0.54
CA MET A 48 5.18 8.84 0.15
C MET A 48 6.26 8.01 -0.55
N ARG A 49 5.93 6.79 -1.02
CA ARG A 49 6.86 5.95 -1.78
C ARG A 49 7.26 6.60 -3.11
N ILE A 50 6.30 7.19 -3.83
CA ILE A 50 6.58 7.92 -5.08
C ILE A 50 7.53 9.09 -4.79
N LEU A 51 7.27 9.88 -3.76
CA LEU A 51 8.12 11.01 -3.38
C LEU A 51 9.55 10.56 -3.07
N PHE A 52 9.70 9.55 -2.20
CA PHE A 52 11.01 9.03 -1.81
C PHE A 52 11.77 8.46 -3.01
N MET A 53 11.12 7.65 -3.85
CA MET A 53 11.76 7.09 -5.04
C MET A 53 12.08 8.15 -6.09
N SER A 54 11.26 9.19 -6.22
CA SER A 54 11.53 10.30 -7.12
C SER A 54 12.74 11.13 -6.67
N LEU A 55 12.87 11.39 -5.37
CA LEU A 55 14.05 12.06 -4.80
C LEU A 55 15.32 11.21 -4.99
N PHE A 56 15.21 9.90 -4.78
CA PHE A 56 16.32 8.99 -4.99
C PHE A 56 16.71 8.89 -6.47
N LEU A 57 15.73 8.86 -7.39
CA LEU A 57 15.95 8.91 -8.83
C LEU A 57 16.66 10.20 -9.26
N LEU A 58 16.28 11.36 -8.70
CA LEU A 58 16.99 12.62 -8.93
C LEU A 58 18.45 12.52 -8.50
N GLY A 59 18.72 11.91 -7.34
CA GLY A 59 20.08 11.60 -6.89
C GLY A 59 20.86 10.75 -7.90
N CYS A 60 20.26 9.67 -8.40
CA CYS A 60 20.87 8.82 -9.44
C CYS A 60 21.14 9.59 -10.74
N ILE A 61 20.23 10.46 -11.18
CA ILE A 61 20.42 11.29 -12.39
C ILE A 61 21.57 12.29 -12.20
N LEU A 62 21.68 12.91 -11.02
CA LEU A 62 22.78 13.83 -10.71
C LEU A 62 24.13 13.11 -10.68
N LEU A 63 24.18 11.91 -10.09
CA LEU A 63 25.38 11.07 -10.08
C LEU A 63 25.75 10.59 -11.49
N PHE A 64 24.78 10.17 -12.30
CA PHE A 64 25.00 9.77 -13.69
C PHE A 64 25.54 10.94 -14.53
N ARG A 65 24.98 12.15 -14.37
CA ARG A 65 25.50 13.37 -15.01
C ARG A 65 26.91 13.72 -14.55
N ARG A 66 27.23 13.51 -13.28
CA ARG A 66 28.58 13.73 -12.73
C ARG A 66 29.56 12.69 -13.25
N ALA A 67 29.14 11.42 -13.34
CA ALA A 67 29.92 10.32 -13.89
C ALA A 67 30.26 10.54 -15.38
N LEU A 68 29.31 11.02 -16.20
CA LEU A 68 29.57 11.38 -17.60
C LEU A 68 30.69 12.43 -17.72
N LYS A 69 30.67 13.47 -16.88
CA LYS A 69 31.72 14.51 -16.88
C LYS A 69 33.08 13.99 -16.42
N TRP A 70 33.09 13.02 -15.51
CA TRP A 70 34.33 12.40 -15.03
C TRP A 70 34.92 11.43 -16.05
N HIS A 71 34.07 10.69 -16.77
CA HIS A 71 34.49 9.82 -17.86
C HIS A 71 35.14 10.63 -19.01
N GLU A 72 34.70 11.86 -19.25
CA GLU A 72 35.32 12.74 -20.24
C GLU A 72 36.68 13.31 -19.78
N SER A 73 36.97 13.30 -18.49
CA SER A 73 38.12 14.01 -17.89
C SER A 73 39.19 13.12 -17.25
N TYR A 74 38.91 11.83 -16.97
CA TYR A 74 39.83 10.90 -16.31
C TYR A 74 40.03 9.64 -17.16
N ASP A 75 41.29 9.24 -17.33
CA ASP A 75 41.76 8.05 -18.06
C ASP A 75 41.40 6.70 -17.39
N ASP A 76 40.71 6.73 -16.24
CA ASP A 76 40.30 5.51 -15.52
C ASP A 76 38.95 5.00 -16.05
N GLU A 77 39.01 4.40 -17.24
CA GLU A 77 37.87 3.87 -18.00
C GLU A 77 37.01 2.90 -17.18
N THR A 78 37.65 2.10 -16.31
CA THR A 78 36.98 1.04 -15.54
C THR A 78 36.00 1.61 -14.52
N LEU A 79 36.45 2.52 -13.63
CA LEU A 79 35.58 3.08 -12.58
C LEU A 79 34.47 3.96 -13.17
N GLY A 80 34.76 4.72 -14.22
CA GLY A 80 33.77 5.52 -14.95
C GLY A 80 32.65 4.66 -15.53
N PHE A 81 33.01 3.58 -16.24
CA PHE A 81 32.06 2.66 -16.84
C PHE A 81 31.18 1.95 -15.80
N PHE A 82 31.76 1.43 -14.71
CA PHE A 82 31.00 0.79 -13.63
C PHE A 82 30.01 1.76 -12.95
N SER A 83 30.41 3.02 -12.76
CA SER A 83 29.53 4.04 -12.17
C SER A 83 28.36 4.41 -13.09
N LEU A 84 28.58 4.47 -14.41
CA LEU A 84 27.54 4.72 -15.41
C LEU A 84 26.55 3.55 -15.47
N LEU A 85 27.07 2.33 -15.53
CA LEU A 85 26.25 1.13 -15.70
C LEU A 85 25.39 0.85 -14.46
N SER A 86 25.96 1.02 -13.26
CA SER A 86 25.23 0.90 -11.99
C SER A 86 24.14 1.96 -11.85
N SER A 87 24.45 3.24 -12.11
CA SER A 87 23.45 4.31 -11.99
C SER A 87 22.34 4.24 -13.05
N ALA A 88 22.66 3.78 -14.27
CA ALA A 88 21.65 3.53 -15.31
C ALA A 88 20.72 2.37 -14.94
N LEU A 89 21.27 1.25 -14.44
CA LEU A 89 20.49 0.08 -14.03
C LEU A 89 19.62 0.37 -12.80
N THR A 90 20.17 1.03 -11.78
CA THR A 90 19.40 1.42 -10.60
C THR A 90 18.33 2.45 -10.96
N GLY A 91 18.64 3.41 -11.85
CA GLY A 91 17.67 4.40 -12.33
C GLY A 91 16.49 3.77 -13.05
N SER A 92 16.72 2.80 -13.95
CA SER A 92 15.63 2.14 -14.68
C SER A 92 14.71 1.33 -13.76
N LEU A 93 15.27 0.62 -12.77
CA LEU A 93 14.48 -0.09 -11.75
C LEU A 93 13.62 0.87 -10.92
N LEU A 94 14.15 2.03 -10.54
CA LEU A 94 13.40 3.04 -9.79
C LEU A 94 12.25 3.62 -10.60
N VAL A 95 12.43 3.84 -11.91
CA VAL A 95 11.35 4.31 -12.79
C VAL A 95 10.21 3.30 -12.82
N VAL A 96 10.50 2.00 -12.97
CA VAL A 96 9.48 0.95 -12.93
C VAL A 96 8.77 0.96 -11.57
N GLY A 97 9.52 1.04 -10.46
CA GLY A 97 8.96 1.12 -9.12
C GLY A 97 8.02 2.32 -8.94
N ILE A 98 8.38 3.49 -9.47
CA ILE A 98 7.53 4.69 -9.43
C ILE A 98 6.25 4.46 -10.23
N LEU A 99 6.34 3.93 -11.45
CA LEU A 99 5.18 3.67 -12.31
C LEU A 99 4.17 2.71 -11.65
N VAL A 100 4.66 1.65 -11.00
CA VAL A 100 3.80 0.71 -10.25
C VAL A 100 3.07 1.42 -9.11
N ASN A 101 3.76 2.26 -8.33
CA ASN A 101 3.11 2.99 -7.24
C ASN A 101 2.13 4.05 -7.75
N ILE A 102 2.42 4.70 -8.89
CA ILE A 102 1.48 5.61 -9.55
C ILE A 102 0.24 4.85 -10.03
N SER A 103 0.42 3.69 -10.66
CA SER A 103 -0.70 2.85 -11.10
C SER A 103 -1.61 2.47 -9.93
N ASN A 104 -1.04 2.05 -8.80
CA ASN A 104 -1.81 1.73 -7.60
C ASN A 104 -2.56 2.94 -7.04
N LEU A 105 -1.93 4.12 -7.03
CA LEU A 105 -2.57 5.37 -6.58
C LEU A 105 -3.71 5.79 -7.51
N VAL A 106 -3.51 5.65 -8.82
CA VAL A 106 -4.52 5.96 -9.85
C VAL A 106 -5.70 5.01 -9.74
N GLN A 107 -5.45 3.70 -9.55
CA GLN A 107 -6.50 2.70 -9.37
C GLN A 107 -7.31 2.95 -8.10
N LEU A 108 -6.65 3.35 -7.00
CA LEU A 108 -7.32 3.74 -5.76
C LEU A 108 -8.23 4.96 -5.95
N TRP A 109 -7.87 5.90 -6.82
CA TRP A 109 -8.66 7.11 -7.08
C TRP A 109 -9.81 6.88 -8.08
N LEU A 110 -9.56 6.18 -9.19
CA LEU A 110 -10.56 5.93 -10.23
C LEU A 110 -11.49 4.76 -9.92
N ALA A 111 -10.97 3.68 -9.33
CA ALA A 111 -11.68 2.43 -9.12
C ALA A 111 -11.45 1.84 -7.71
N PRO A 112 -11.83 2.57 -6.63
CA PRO A 112 -11.55 2.18 -5.25
C PRO A 112 -12.13 0.82 -4.86
N LYS A 113 -13.30 0.44 -5.43
CA LYS A 113 -13.93 -0.86 -5.16
C LYS A 113 -13.13 -2.03 -5.72
N ILE A 114 -12.58 -1.88 -6.92
CA ILE A 114 -11.76 -2.91 -7.57
C ILE A 114 -10.45 -3.06 -6.79
N TRP A 115 -9.82 -1.91 -6.46
CA TRP A 115 -8.60 -1.87 -5.67
C TRP A 115 -8.75 -2.61 -4.32
N LEU A 116 -9.88 -2.42 -3.61
CA LEU A 116 -10.16 -3.13 -2.35
C LEU A 116 -10.23 -4.66 -2.53
N ILE A 117 -10.85 -5.13 -3.61
CA ILE A 117 -10.95 -6.58 -3.89
C ILE A 117 -9.56 -7.15 -4.16
N GLU A 118 -8.75 -6.50 -4.99
CA GLU A 118 -7.39 -6.92 -5.29
C GLU A 118 -6.50 -6.89 -4.04
N TYR A 119 -6.57 -5.81 -3.27
CA TYR A 119 -5.85 -5.69 -2.00
C TYR A 119 -6.23 -6.79 -1.01
N THR A 120 -7.51 -7.12 -0.91
CA THR A 120 -7.98 -8.21 -0.04
C THR A 120 -7.51 -9.57 -0.57
N ALA A 121 -7.52 -9.78 -1.89
CA ALA A 121 -7.00 -11.00 -2.49
C ALA A 121 -5.49 -11.16 -2.27
N GLU A 122 -4.71 -10.08 -2.35
CA GLU A 122 -3.29 -10.08 -1.99
C GLU A 122 -3.06 -10.42 -0.52
N LEU A 123 -3.88 -9.85 0.38
CA LEU A 123 -3.79 -10.14 1.82
C LEU A 123 -4.07 -11.62 2.14
N LEU A 124 -5.03 -12.22 1.43
CA LEU A 124 -5.38 -13.64 1.59
C LEU A 124 -4.35 -14.60 0.98
N LYS A 125 -3.53 -14.11 0.04
CA LYS A 125 -2.42 -14.86 -0.57
C LYS A 125 -1.15 -14.84 0.29
N GLY A 126 -1.20 -14.20 1.47
CA GLY A 126 -0.07 -14.02 2.39
C GLY A 126 0.82 -15.23 2.56
#